data_AF-D8TCQ5-F1
#
_entry.id   AF-D8TCQ5-F1
#
_cell.length_a   1.000
_cell.length_b   1.000
_cell.length_c   1.000
_cell.angle_alpha   90.00
_cell.angle_beta   90.00
_cell.angle_gamma   90.00
#
_symmetry.space_group_name_H-M   'P 1'
#
loop_
_entity.id
_entity.type
_entity.pdbx_description
1 polymer ?
#
loop_
_entity_poly.entity_id
_entity_poly.type
_entity_poly.pdbx_seq_one_letter_code
_entity_poly.pdbx_strand_id
1 'polypeptide(L)'
;PSVSLFGVFDGHHGSAASRFCAKHMFKYLTQNECFQRGEYAQSLKEVFLQMDRLMRSQAGLQEIQNLAKEPPVFIASAGDCRCSLYSNKKLIHLTTDHWPSTPEESARIRRAGGQALQGRVAIESLLGDPGTLNMSRAIGDLHFKMNNTLPQEEQIVSAAPDIVEVDISKDCEFLIVNSDGVW
;
A
#
# COMPACT_ATOMS: atom_id res chain seq x y z
N PRO A 1 32.31 9.99 3.12
CA PRO A 1 31.75 11.11 3.90
C PRO A 1 30.53 10.65 4.72
N SER A 2 30.47 10.95 6.02
CA SER A 2 29.29 10.73 6.86
C SER A 2 28.33 11.92 6.73
N VAL A 3 27.61 12.00 5.61
CA VAL A 3 26.66 13.09 5.29
C VAL A 3 25.27 12.50 5.15
N SER A 4 24.29 13.15 5.78
CA SER A 4 22.87 12.85 5.57
C SER A 4 22.28 13.83 4.56
N LEU A 5 21.51 13.33 3.60
CA LEU A 5 20.89 14.11 2.55
C LEU A 5 19.36 13.98 2.64
N PHE A 6 18.68 15.12 2.59
CA PHE A 6 17.23 15.22 2.59
C PHE A 6 16.82 16.24 1.51
N GLY A 7 15.69 16.02 0.84
CA GLY A 7 15.20 16.90 -0.21
C GLY A 7 13.70 16.75 -0.42
N VAL A 8 13.03 17.86 -0.73
CA VAL A 8 11.61 17.91 -1.07
C VAL A 8 11.50 18.37 -2.52
N PHE A 9 10.69 17.66 -3.31
CA PHE A 9 10.48 17.95 -4.72
C PHE A 9 8.99 18.21 -4.95
N ASP A 10 8.64 19.49 -5.04
CA ASP A 10 7.26 19.92 -5.28
C ASP A 10 7.01 20.04 -6.80
N GLY A 11 6.15 19.17 -7.33
CA GLY A 11 5.82 19.12 -8.75
C GLY A 11 4.64 20.04 -9.09
N HIS A 12 4.66 20.64 -10.28
CA HIS A 12 3.54 21.42 -10.82
C HIS A 12 3.22 20.94 -12.24
N HIS A 13 1.93 20.95 -12.60
CA HIS A 13 1.42 20.39 -13.87
C HIS A 13 1.72 18.89 -14.09
N GLY A 14 1.81 18.13 -12.99
CA GLY A 14 2.11 16.70 -12.98
C GLY A 14 3.26 16.36 -12.02
N SER A 15 3.43 15.06 -11.73
CA SER A 15 4.46 14.58 -10.80
C SER A 15 5.77 14.13 -11.47
N ALA A 16 5.83 14.14 -12.81
CA ALA A 16 6.91 13.49 -13.55
C ALA A 16 8.30 14.07 -13.26
N ALA A 17 8.43 15.40 -13.28
CA ALA A 17 9.70 16.08 -13.04
C ALA A 17 10.16 15.94 -11.58
N SER A 18 9.25 16.09 -10.62
CA SER A 18 9.58 15.91 -9.19
C SER A 18 9.98 14.46 -8.90
N ARG A 19 9.28 13.47 -9.48
CA ARG A 19 9.64 12.04 -9.38
C ARG A 19 10.98 11.74 -10.05
N PHE A 20 11.28 12.35 -11.20
CA PHE A 20 12.56 12.20 -11.86
C PHE A 20 13.71 12.70 -10.97
N CYS A 21 13.56 13.90 -10.41
CA CYS A 21 14.53 14.45 -9.47
C CYS A 21 14.67 13.59 -8.20
N ALA A 22 13.57 13.16 -7.59
CA ALA A 22 13.59 12.30 -6.40
C ALA A 22 14.33 10.97 -6.66
N LYS A 23 14.18 10.40 -7.86
CA LYS A 23 14.83 9.15 -8.26
C LYS A 23 16.33 9.31 -8.53
N HIS A 24 16.74 10.42 -9.16
CA HIS A 24 18.09 10.54 -9.72
C HIS A 24 19.01 11.49 -8.95
N MET A 25 18.50 12.57 -8.37
CA MET A 25 19.32 13.68 -7.87
C MET A 25 20.34 13.23 -6.81
N PHE A 26 19.93 12.38 -5.85
CA PHE A 26 20.85 11.88 -4.81
C PHE A 26 21.99 11.04 -5.40
N LYS A 27 21.71 10.18 -6.38
CA LYS A 27 22.73 9.39 -7.07
C LYS A 27 23.78 10.29 -7.72
N TYR A 28 23.33 11.29 -8.48
CA TYR A 28 24.24 12.22 -9.15
C TYR A 28 25.01 13.13 -8.17
N LEU A 29 24.39 13.53 -7.06
CA LEU A 29 25.07 14.20 -5.95
C LEU A 29 26.23 13.36 -5.41
N THR A 30 25.99 12.10 -5.07
CA THR A 30 27.07 11.25 -4.50
C THR A 30 28.20 10.92 -5.47
N GLN A 31 27.94 11.04 -6.77
CA GLN A 31 28.91 10.79 -7.85
C GLN A 31 29.62 12.05 -8.33
N ASN A 32 29.17 13.24 -7.93
CA ASN A 32 29.73 14.50 -8.36
C ASN A 32 31.10 14.77 -7.69
N GLU A 33 32.07 15.25 -8.47
CA GLU A 33 33.43 15.49 -7.97
C GLU A 33 33.50 16.53 -6.85
N CYS A 34 32.74 17.63 -6.99
CA CYS A 34 32.65 18.66 -5.95
C CYS A 34 32.09 18.07 -4.65
N PHE A 35 31.12 17.15 -4.73
CA PHE A 35 30.60 16.44 -3.55
C PHE A 35 31.69 15.62 -2.85
N GLN A 36 32.49 14.88 -3.63
CA GLN A 36 33.55 14.02 -3.11
C GLN A 36 34.68 14.83 -2.46
N ARG A 37 34.93 16.05 -2.95
CA ARG A 37 35.86 17.03 -2.35
C ARG A 37 35.28 17.80 -1.16
N GLY A 38 33.99 17.63 -0.84
CA GLY A 38 33.31 18.38 0.22
C GLY A 38 32.84 19.78 -0.19
N GLU A 39 32.91 20.12 -1.48
CA GLU A 39 32.42 21.36 -2.09
C GLU A 39 30.90 21.29 -2.34
N TYR A 40 30.12 21.08 -1.28
CA TYR A 40 28.70 20.72 -1.38
C TYR A 40 27.83 21.76 -2.10
N ALA A 41 28.07 23.05 -1.90
CA ALA A 41 27.29 24.11 -2.54
C ALA A 41 27.45 24.10 -4.07
N GLN A 42 28.68 23.93 -4.54
CA GLN A 42 28.98 23.82 -5.97
C GLN A 42 28.40 22.53 -6.55
N SER A 43 28.53 21.41 -5.82
CA SER A 43 27.93 20.14 -6.22
C SER A 43 26.42 20.22 -6.40
N LEU A 44 25.70 20.81 -5.44
CA LEU A 44 24.26 21.02 -5.53
C LEU A 44 23.90 21.81 -6.79
N LYS A 45 24.58 22.94 -7.03
CA LYS A 45 24.34 23.74 -8.23
C LYS A 45 24.57 22.94 -9.52
N GLU A 46 25.65 22.18 -9.60
CA GLU A 46 25.99 21.37 -10.77
C GLU A 46 24.94 20.28 -11.03
N VAL A 47 24.51 19.58 -9.99
CA VAL A 47 23.54 18.48 -10.11
C VAL A 47 22.14 18.99 -10.42
N PHE A 48 21.72 20.14 -9.88
CA PHE A 48 20.44 20.77 -10.26
C PHE A 48 20.41 21.05 -11.76
N LEU A 49 21.47 21.69 -12.30
CA LEU A 49 21.58 21.95 -13.73
C LEU A 49 21.72 20.65 -14.55
N GLN A 50 22.32 19.61 -13.98
CA GLN A 50 22.42 18.30 -14.60
C GLN A 50 21.06 17.60 -14.72
N MET A 51 20.18 17.71 -13.72
CA MET A 51 18.83 17.12 -13.80
C MET A 51 18.05 17.71 -14.99
N ASP A 52 18.10 19.03 -15.18
CA ASP A 52 17.50 19.72 -16.33
C ASP A 52 18.05 19.21 -17.67
N ARG A 53 19.38 19.04 -17.77
CA ARG A 53 20.01 18.48 -18.98
C ARG A 53 19.59 17.04 -19.24
N LEU A 54 19.53 16.21 -18.20
CA LEU A 54 19.15 14.81 -18.32
C LEU A 54 17.69 14.68 -18.78
N MET A 55 16.76 15.44 -18.19
CA MET A 55 15.35 15.45 -18.58
C MET A 55 15.15 15.85 -20.05
N ARG A 56 16.01 16.73 -20.59
CA ARG A 56 15.97 17.15 -22.00
C ARG A 56 16.60 16.16 -22.97
N SER A 57 17.32 15.16 -22.50
CA SER A 57 17.87 14.11 -23.36
C SER A 57 16.76 13.19 -23.88
N GLN A 58 17.01 12.45 -24.96
CA GLN A 58 16.03 11.48 -25.49
C GLN A 58 15.62 10.44 -24.43
N ALA A 59 16.57 9.90 -23.68
CA ALA A 59 16.30 8.95 -22.60
C ALA A 59 15.51 9.60 -21.45
N GLY A 60 15.86 10.84 -21.07
CA GLY A 60 15.16 11.58 -20.05
C GLY A 60 13.72 11.91 -20.43
N LEU A 61 13.47 12.35 -21.67
CA LEU A 61 12.12 12.60 -22.16
C LEU A 61 11.26 11.33 -22.14
N GLN A 62 11.82 10.19 -22.54
CA GLN A 62 11.12 8.91 -22.49
C GLN A 62 10.79 8.50 -21.05
N GLU A 63 11.73 8.71 -20.12
CA GLU A 63 11.50 8.43 -18.71
C GLU A 63 10.47 9.40 -18.09
N ILE A 64 10.52 10.69 -18.42
CA ILE A 64 9.53 11.69 -17.99
C ILE A 64 8.14 11.31 -18.49
N GLN A 65 7.99 10.86 -19.74
CA GLN A 65 6.71 10.36 -20.25
C GLN A 65 6.21 9.14 -19.47
N ASN A 66 7.09 8.26 -19.05
CA ASN A 66 6.73 7.10 -18.23
C ASN A 66 6.38 7.50 -16.80
N LEU A 67 7.10 8.44 -16.20
CA LEU A 67 6.83 8.98 -14.86
C LEU A 67 5.60 9.87 -14.81
N ALA A 68 5.19 10.44 -15.96
CA ALA A 68 3.93 11.18 -16.09
C ALA A 68 2.70 10.27 -16.04
N LYS A 69 2.89 8.95 -16.18
CA LYS A 69 1.83 7.99 -15.86
C LYS A 69 1.75 7.89 -14.34
N GLU A 70 0.61 8.30 -13.79
CA GLU A 70 0.32 8.03 -12.40
C GLU A 70 0.12 6.52 -12.24
N PRO A 71 0.85 5.85 -11.33
CA PRO A 71 0.66 4.43 -11.10
C PRO A 71 -0.74 4.18 -10.55
N PRO A 72 -1.31 2.99 -10.77
CA PRO A 72 -2.57 2.62 -10.15
C PRO A 72 -2.41 2.62 -8.62
N VAL A 73 -3.53 2.87 -7.94
CA VAL A 73 -3.63 2.75 -6.49
C VAL A 73 -4.00 1.32 -6.16
N PHE A 74 -3.19 0.67 -5.33
CA PHE A 74 -3.49 -0.64 -4.78
C PHE A 74 -4.07 -0.50 -3.38
N ILE A 75 -5.19 -1.17 -3.15
CA ILE A 75 -5.87 -1.25 -1.86
C ILE A 75 -5.81 -2.70 -1.40
N ALA A 76 -5.23 -2.92 -0.23
CA ALA A 76 -5.21 -4.21 0.44
C ALA A 76 -6.16 -4.17 1.63
N SER A 77 -7.13 -5.07 1.69
CA SER A 77 -8.10 -5.15 2.80
C SER A 77 -8.12 -6.53 3.42
N ALA A 78 -8.05 -6.59 4.75
CA ALA A 78 -8.25 -7.79 5.55
C ALA A 78 -9.00 -7.39 6.83
N GLY A 79 -10.23 -7.86 6.99
CA GLY A 79 -11.14 -7.50 8.09
C GLY A 79 -12.38 -6.76 7.59
N ASP A 80 -12.94 -5.93 8.46
CA ASP A 80 -14.23 -5.22 8.30
C ASP A 80 -14.09 -3.69 8.17
N CYS A 81 -12.86 -3.20 8.05
CA CYS A 81 -12.63 -1.86 7.53
C CYS A 81 -12.91 -1.84 6.02
N ARG A 82 -13.28 -0.67 5.50
CA ARG A 82 -13.61 -0.52 4.08
C ARG A 82 -12.98 0.71 3.46
N CYS A 83 -12.75 0.61 2.16
CA CYS A 83 -12.29 1.69 1.31
C CYS A 83 -13.33 1.94 0.21
N SER A 84 -13.67 3.21 -0.02
CA SER A 84 -14.58 3.62 -1.08
C SER A 84 -14.00 4.79 -1.86
N LEU A 85 -14.24 4.82 -3.17
CA LEU A 85 -13.88 5.92 -4.05
C LEU A 85 -15.10 6.78 -4.30
N TYR A 86 -14.97 8.08 -4.04
CA TYR A 86 -15.93 9.06 -4.53
C TYR A 86 -15.44 9.58 -5.87
N SER A 87 -16.19 9.27 -6.93
CA SER A 87 -15.85 9.64 -8.30
C SER A 87 -17.10 9.93 -9.11
N ASN A 88 -17.07 10.98 -9.93
CA ASN A 88 -18.21 11.39 -10.75
C ASN A 88 -19.52 11.54 -9.93
N LYS A 89 -19.41 12.12 -8.72
CA LYS A 89 -20.53 12.26 -7.76
C LYS A 89 -21.18 10.94 -7.33
N LYS A 90 -20.47 9.82 -7.44
CA LYS A 90 -20.92 8.49 -7.01
C LYS A 90 -19.92 7.91 -6.02
N LEU A 91 -20.46 7.22 -5.02
CA LEU A 91 -19.66 6.42 -4.10
C LEU A 91 -19.54 5.00 -4.66
N ILE A 92 -18.32 4.51 -4.82
CA ILE A 92 -17.99 3.18 -5.30
C ILE A 92 -17.26 2.45 -4.18
N HIS A 93 -17.83 1.37 -3.66
CA HIS A 93 -17.14 0.53 -2.68
C HIS A 93 -16.04 -0.26 -3.37
N LEU A 94 -14.79 -0.07 -2.92
CA LEU A 94 -13.63 -0.71 -3.50
C LEU A 94 -13.23 -1.99 -2.76
N THR A 95 -13.74 -2.21 -1.56
CA THR A 95 -13.46 -3.40 -0.76
C THR A 95 -14.74 -4.06 -0.30
N THR A 96 -14.68 -5.36 -0.07
CA THR A 96 -15.75 -6.12 0.60
C THR A 96 -15.27 -6.52 1.99
N ASP A 97 -16.16 -6.42 2.97
CA ASP A 97 -15.84 -6.76 4.35
C ASP A 97 -15.75 -8.30 4.52
N HIS A 98 -14.81 -8.72 5.36
CA HIS A 98 -14.52 -10.12 5.61
C HIS A 98 -15.29 -10.63 6.83
N TRP A 99 -16.55 -10.99 6.59
CA TRP A 99 -17.42 -11.57 7.61
C TRP A 99 -17.29 -13.09 7.71
N PRO A 100 -17.29 -13.69 8.91
CA PRO A 100 -17.30 -15.15 9.08
C PRO A 100 -18.49 -15.85 8.42
N SER A 101 -19.58 -15.12 8.17
CA SER A 101 -20.78 -15.62 7.48
C SER A 101 -20.65 -15.65 5.96
N THR A 102 -19.65 -14.97 5.37
CA THR A 102 -19.40 -15.01 3.93
C THR A 102 -19.07 -16.46 3.51
N PRO A 103 -19.67 -17.02 2.44
CA PRO A 103 -19.53 -18.44 2.12
C PRO A 103 -18.08 -18.93 2.00
N GLU A 104 -17.22 -18.16 1.35
CA GLU A 104 -15.79 -18.46 1.19
C GLU A 104 -15.05 -18.46 2.53
N GLU A 105 -15.22 -17.41 3.32
CA GLU A 105 -14.63 -17.26 4.65
C GLU A 105 -15.09 -18.40 5.58
N SER A 106 -16.39 -18.68 5.59
CA SER A 106 -17.00 -19.75 6.38
C SER A 106 -16.49 -21.14 5.98
N ALA A 107 -16.25 -21.37 4.69
CA ALA A 107 -15.65 -22.60 4.20
C ALA A 107 -14.20 -22.74 4.65
N ARG A 108 -13.38 -21.67 4.56
CA ARG A 108 -12.01 -21.65 5.05
C ARG A 108 -11.95 -21.93 6.56
N ILE A 109 -12.75 -21.22 7.36
CA ILE A 109 -12.84 -21.41 8.81
C ILE A 109 -13.09 -22.88 9.17
N ARG A 110 -14.07 -23.52 8.50
CA ARG A 110 -14.40 -24.93 8.73
C ARG A 110 -13.30 -25.89 8.30
N ARG A 111 -12.66 -25.66 7.14
CA ARG A 111 -11.50 -26.46 6.70
C ARG A 111 -10.33 -26.38 7.67
N ALA A 112 -10.15 -25.22 8.30
CA ALA A 112 -9.09 -24.98 9.28
C ALA A 112 -9.39 -25.55 10.68
N GLY A 113 -10.55 -26.18 10.88
CA GLY A 113 -10.97 -26.79 12.15
C GLY A 113 -11.73 -25.85 13.09
N GLY A 114 -12.07 -24.63 12.65
CA GLY A 114 -12.88 -23.69 13.40
C GLY A 114 -14.37 -23.78 13.08
N GLN A 115 -15.16 -22.96 13.76
CA GLN A 115 -16.60 -22.82 13.52
C GLN A 115 -16.95 -21.37 13.13
N ALA A 116 -17.91 -21.22 12.22
CA ALA A 116 -18.49 -19.94 11.83
C ALA A 116 -19.97 -19.93 12.23
N LEU A 117 -20.29 -19.35 13.39
CA LEU A 117 -21.62 -19.36 14.00
C LEU A 117 -22.06 -17.95 14.34
N GLN A 118 -23.29 -17.58 13.96
CA GLN A 118 -23.89 -16.28 14.29
C GLN A 118 -23.01 -15.07 13.89
N GLY A 119 -22.33 -15.14 12.74
CA GLY A 119 -21.44 -14.08 12.26
C GLY A 119 -20.10 -14.00 13.01
N ARG A 120 -19.75 -15.00 13.81
CA ARG A 120 -18.49 -15.06 14.55
C ARG A 120 -17.69 -16.30 14.18
N VAL A 121 -16.37 -16.16 14.21
CA VAL A 121 -15.41 -17.25 14.33
C VAL A 121 -15.46 -17.76 15.77
N ALA A 122 -15.42 -19.08 15.96
CA ALA A 122 -15.24 -19.71 17.25
C ALA A 122 -14.23 -20.88 17.13
N ILE A 123 -13.40 -21.04 18.16
CA ILE A 123 -12.52 -22.19 18.35
C ILE A 123 -12.77 -22.83 19.71
N GLU A 124 -12.68 -24.16 19.78
CA GLU A 124 -12.63 -24.84 21.07
C GLU A 124 -11.27 -24.58 21.72
N SER A 125 -11.29 -23.89 22.86
CA SER A 125 -10.08 -23.60 23.63
C SER A 125 -9.85 -24.68 24.68
N LEU A 126 -8.65 -25.26 24.69
CA LEU A 126 -8.20 -26.17 25.76
C LEU A 126 -8.04 -25.46 27.12
N LEU A 127 -8.07 -24.11 27.15
CA LEU A 127 -7.88 -23.28 28.34
C LEU A 127 -9.17 -22.64 28.87
N GLY A 128 -10.34 -23.05 28.36
CA GLY A 128 -11.64 -22.76 28.99
C GLY A 128 -12.35 -21.46 28.56
N ASP A 129 -11.70 -20.58 27.80
CA ASP A 129 -12.37 -19.45 27.12
C ASP A 129 -12.37 -19.66 25.60
N PRO A 130 -13.52 -19.97 24.97
CA PRO A 130 -13.59 -20.10 23.52
C PRO A 130 -13.23 -18.76 22.88
N GLY A 131 -12.10 -18.73 22.17
CA GLY A 131 -11.73 -17.55 21.39
C GLY A 131 -12.79 -17.28 20.34
N THR A 132 -13.50 -16.15 20.45
CA THR A 132 -14.47 -15.71 19.45
C THR A 132 -14.05 -14.39 18.82
N LEU A 133 -14.32 -14.24 17.52
CA LEU A 133 -14.01 -13.02 16.76
C LEU A 133 -15.16 -12.73 15.79
N ASN A 134 -15.51 -11.45 15.61
CA ASN A 134 -16.58 -11.00 14.71
C ASN A 134 -16.12 -10.78 13.26
N MET A 135 -14.85 -11.00 12.96
CA MET A 135 -14.25 -10.91 11.62
C MET A 135 -13.50 -12.19 11.27
N SER A 136 -13.39 -12.47 9.97
CA SER A 136 -12.71 -13.68 9.49
C SER A 136 -11.27 -13.41 9.05
N ARG A 137 -10.87 -12.16 8.85
CA ARG A 137 -9.49 -11.81 8.50
C ARG A 137 -8.97 -10.69 9.40
N ALA A 138 -7.72 -10.81 9.82
CA ALA A 138 -7.01 -9.83 10.66
C ALA A 138 -5.51 -10.11 10.66
N ILE A 139 -4.70 -9.09 10.94
CA ILE A 139 -3.30 -9.27 11.34
C ILE A 139 -3.26 -9.46 12.87
N GLY A 140 -2.43 -10.37 13.37
CA GLY A 140 -2.44 -10.74 14.79
C GLY A 140 -3.30 -11.99 15.05
N ASP A 141 -4.02 -12.03 16.16
CA ASP A 141 -4.99 -13.10 16.49
C ASP A 141 -4.41 -14.52 16.37
N LEU A 142 -3.15 -14.67 16.82
CA LEU A 142 -2.31 -15.84 16.53
C LEU A 142 -2.91 -17.15 17.05
N HIS A 143 -3.74 -17.11 18.09
CA HIS A 143 -4.38 -18.31 18.63
C HIS A 143 -5.37 -18.96 17.64
N PHE A 144 -5.85 -18.23 16.64
CA PHE A 144 -6.63 -18.76 15.51
C PHE A 144 -5.75 -19.26 14.34
N LYS A 145 -4.43 -19.14 14.46
CA LYS A 145 -3.45 -19.34 13.37
C LYS A 145 -2.40 -20.40 13.71
N MET A 146 -2.73 -21.31 14.63
CA MET A 146 -1.81 -22.34 15.13
C MET A 146 -1.88 -23.65 14.36
N ASN A 147 -2.58 -23.71 13.22
CA ASN A 147 -2.62 -24.93 12.43
C ASN A 147 -1.32 -25.08 11.63
N ASN A 148 -0.40 -25.90 12.14
CA ASN A 148 0.93 -26.14 11.56
C ASN A 148 0.90 -26.92 10.22
N THR A 149 -0.26 -27.40 9.79
CA THR A 149 -0.42 -28.14 8.52
C THR A 149 -0.99 -27.27 7.39
N LEU A 150 -1.48 -26.07 7.71
CA LEU A 150 -2.06 -25.15 6.75
C LEU A 150 -1.14 -23.93 6.54
N PRO A 151 -1.13 -23.36 5.32
CA PRO A 151 -0.45 -22.09 5.08
C PRO A 151 -1.13 -20.94 5.85
N GLN A 152 -0.49 -19.79 5.91
CA GLN A 152 -0.92 -18.66 6.75
C GLN A 152 -2.27 -18.07 6.31
N GLU A 153 -2.55 -18.14 5.01
CA GLU A 153 -3.78 -17.66 4.39
C GLU A 153 -4.99 -18.57 4.60
N GLU A 154 -4.78 -19.86 4.89
CA GLU A 154 -5.84 -20.87 5.10
C GLU A 154 -6.13 -21.11 6.58
N GLN A 155 -5.60 -20.29 7.49
CA GLN A 155 -5.89 -20.37 8.92
C GLN A 155 -7.36 -19.99 9.22
N ILE A 156 -7.81 -20.27 10.44
CA ILE A 156 -9.18 -19.97 10.89
C ILE A 156 -9.46 -18.47 10.72
N VAL A 157 -8.55 -17.63 11.22
CA VAL A 157 -8.47 -16.20 10.87
C VAL A 157 -7.31 -16.03 9.89
N SER A 158 -7.56 -15.44 8.73
CA SER A 158 -6.52 -15.23 7.70
C SER A 158 -5.92 -13.83 7.79
N ALA A 159 -4.62 -13.70 7.49
CA ALA A 159 -3.98 -12.38 7.29
C ALA A 159 -3.89 -11.99 5.80
N ALA A 160 -4.36 -12.85 4.89
CA ALA A 160 -4.30 -12.59 3.46
C ALA A 160 -5.30 -11.48 3.07
N PRO A 161 -4.83 -10.37 2.49
CA PRO A 161 -5.72 -9.31 2.06
C PRO A 161 -6.34 -9.64 0.69
N ASP A 162 -7.55 -9.15 0.48
CA ASP A 162 -8.04 -8.92 -0.87
C ASP A 162 -7.33 -7.68 -1.44
N ILE A 163 -6.86 -7.79 -2.68
CA ILE A 163 -6.17 -6.70 -3.38
C ILE A 163 -7.05 -6.16 -4.49
N VAL A 164 -7.27 -4.85 -4.49
CA VAL A 164 -7.97 -4.12 -5.55
C VAL A 164 -7.03 -3.08 -6.15
N GLU A 165 -6.89 -3.12 -7.47
CA GLU A 165 -6.14 -2.16 -8.27
C GLU A 165 -7.11 -1.16 -8.88
N VAL A 166 -6.84 0.13 -8.71
CA VAL A 166 -7.70 1.21 -9.20
C VAL A 166 -6.88 2.23 -9.97
N ASP A 167 -7.25 2.43 -11.23
CA ASP A 167 -6.74 3.55 -12.02
C ASP A 167 -7.37 4.86 -11.55
N ILE A 168 -6.56 5.77 -11.02
CA ILE A 168 -7.01 7.09 -10.61
C ILE A 168 -7.07 8.00 -11.82
N SER A 169 -8.29 8.38 -12.22
CA SER A 169 -8.54 9.34 -13.29
C SER A 169 -8.80 10.74 -12.72
N LYS A 170 -8.95 11.73 -13.61
CA LYS A 170 -9.32 13.10 -13.21
C LYS A 170 -10.70 13.20 -12.57
N ASP A 171 -11.54 12.19 -12.74
CA ASP A 171 -12.87 12.14 -12.16
C ASP A 171 -12.89 11.53 -10.75
N CYS A 172 -11.75 11.01 -10.28
CA CYS A 172 -11.58 10.53 -8.91
C CYS A 172 -11.36 11.73 -8.00
N GLU A 173 -12.29 11.99 -7.09
CA GLU A 173 -12.25 13.18 -6.23
C GLU A 173 -11.50 12.88 -4.93
N PHE A 174 -11.89 11.81 -4.23
CA PHE A 174 -11.21 11.37 -2.99
C PHE A 174 -11.52 9.92 -2.64
N LEU A 175 -10.63 9.32 -1.85
CA LEU A 175 -10.84 8.03 -1.20
C LEU A 175 -11.37 8.25 0.23
N ILE A 176 -12.31 7.41 0.63
CA ILE A 176 -12.81 7.31 2.00
C ILE A 176 -12.32 5.97 2.56
N VAL A 177 -11.59 6.02 3.68
CA VAL A 177 -11.12 4.84 4.41
C VAL A 177 -11.59 4.97 5.85
N ASN A 178 -12.35 3.99 6.33
CA ASN A 178 -12.85 4.00 7.70
C ASN A 178 -13.14 2.59 8.23
N SER A 179 -13.23 2.50 9.56
CA SER A 179 -13.64 1.31 10.29
C SER A 179 -15.17 1.17 10.35
N ASP A 180 -15.62 0.00 10.80
CA ASP A 180 -17.01 -0.36 11.09
C ASP A 180 -17.76 0.66 11.97
N GLY A 181 -17.08 1.30 12.92
CA GLY A 181 -17.68 2.32 13.79
C GLY A 181 -18.15 3.61 13.09
N VAL A 182 -17.82 3.80 11.81
CA VAL A 182 -18.24 4.97 11.00
C VAL A 182 -19.21 4.57 9.88
N TRP A 183 -19.17 3.32 9.41
CA TRP A 183 -20.00 2.81 8.32
C TRP A 183 -21.46 2.70 8.72
#